data_AF-A0A327J2S6-F1
#
_entry.id   AF-A0A327J2S6-F1
#
_cell.length_a   1.000
_cell.length_b   1.000
_cell.length_c   1.000
_cell.angle_alpha   90.00
_cell.angle_beta   90.00
_cell.angle_gamma   90.00
#
_symmetry.space_group_name_H-M   'P 1'
#
loop_
_entity.id
_entity.type
_entity.pdbx_description
1 polymer ?
#
loop_
_entity_poly.entity_id
_entity_poly.type
_entity_poly.pdbx_seq_one_letter_code
_entity_poly.pdbx_strand_id
1 'polypeptide(L)'
;MRLSPYSSLKTKKVCVLKMAIRNVSAYDVTQVQQLNRPRGKGKSGKLGKATSPISYEPKQDTFEKSAYDRVGFTNELESIKDKNGKSVYNTQHIMQILKNVDREPARLEPLRDMAHLSNMKGKDLARISYGKADSLVVVNEFSKKTKENGNPKYASSHLIKFSALPVTDLERIRPLTETTIAPNEMINIAQNKELDLKKLGSKINEMEKSCGSKSLDKISFKKDVYDPENAYVITGKTLFGITKTELLDKKLNRLAVDETTEYTSASGKMYELRKTNDYRNNTISSVRSYIDDEGYPNVENQVRIVKDKNGKKLRTEFMTPSEVKGVYDIKYTYPNGKVDQISSGKIDKKTGIVSVKRDMKSLDGTRTQYLYENDPQGNRIIDYKITDEKGKTLLNYSQSFEVVDDNHFISSKNGKVYEMTVSEDKNTLTVKDRDTKQENNLNLNKMVKGNRKSMLNLLKKFPGEELINLKDTTNILKGVDKLEDCCYWPDKKEIDIVDDFYSVLHELGHSKDNKNGNSVLTRTEDIQKVYDKERAAFNKAFPNAQRDHINYFIDVEEHYSGSRGGLEETVAESNALLNSYNTQNDIAARSQYLQQYFPKTIAKMSEYLFK
;
A
#
# COMPACT_ATOMS: atom_id res chain seq x y z
N MET A 1 15.82 -0.31 62.16
CA MET A 1 15.13 -1.26 63.06
C MET A 1 13.74 -1.47 62.49
N ARG A 2 13.40 -2.64 61.90
CA ARG A 2 12.82 -3.85 62.56
C ARG A 2 11.54 -3.48 63.35
N LEU A 3 10.33 -4.02 63.17
CA LEU A 3 9.83 -5.25 62.52
C LEU A 3 8.29 -5.15 62.26
N SER A 4 7.84 -5.92 61.26
CA SER A 4 6.49 -6.50 60.95
C SER A 4 5.88 -7.28 62.16
N PRO A 5 4.65 -7.89 62.22
CA PRO A 5 3.89 -8.52 61.09
C PRO A 5 2.35 -8.87 61.17
N TYR A 6 1.87 -9.51 60.08
CA TYR A 6 0.71 -10.44 59.84
C TYR A 6 -0.75 -9.89 59.95
N SER A 7 -1.58 -9.81 58.89
CA SER A 7 -2.25 -10.81 58.01
C SER A 7 -3.67 -11.21 58.44
N SER A 8 -4.67 -11.07 57.56
CA SER A 8 -5.62 -12.15 57.24
C SER A 8 -6.42 -11.83 55.97
N LEU A 9 -6.58 -12.85 55.12
CA LEU A 9 -7.35 -12.86 53.88
C LEU A 9 -8.87 -12.83 54.14
N LYS A 10 -9.62 -12.15 53.27
CA LYS A 10 -10.94 -12.65 52.82
C LYS A 10 -11.14 -12.39 51.33
N THR A 11 -11.17 -13.49 50.60
CA THR A 11 -11.55 -13.69 49.19
C THR A 11 -12.90 -13.06 48.85
N LYS A 12 -12.96 -12.27 47.77
CA LYS A 12 -14.18 -12.07 46.97
C LYS A 12 -13.93 -12.51 45.54
N LYS A 13 -14.76 -13.46 45.10
CA LYS A 13 -14.88 -13.99 43.75
C LYS A 13 -15.01 -12.84 42.74
N VAL A 14 -14.04 -12.71 41.83
CA VAL A 14 -14.19 -11.89 40.63
C VAL A 14 -14.79 -12.78 39.55
N CYS A 15 -16.01 -12.43 39.15
CA CYS A 15 -16.71 -13.02 38.04
C CYS A 15 -15.96 -12.66 36.75
N VAL A 16 -15.44 -13.66 36.05
CA VAL A 16 -14.78 -13.50 34.75
C VAL A 16 -15.86 -13.16 33.72
N LEU A 17 -16.03 -11.86 33.45
CA LEU A 17 -16.78 -11.40 32.28
C LEU A 17 -15.85 -11.52 31.08
N LYS A 18 -16.07 -12.55 30.26
CA LYS A 18 -15.48 -12.68 28.92
C LYS A 18 -15.92 -11.47 28.07
N MET A 19 -15.09 -10.44 27.98
CA MET A 19 -15.20 -9.46 26.90
C MET A 19 -14.63 -10.09 25.63
N ALA A 20 -15.54 -10.43 24.72
CA ALA A 20 -15.21 -10.81 23.36
C ALA A 20 -14.64 -9.59 22.63
N ILE A 21 -13.32 -9.53 22.53
CA ILE A 21 -12.63 -8.64 21.59
C ILE A 21 -12.90 -9.20 20.20
N ARG A 22 -13.85 -8.58 19.49
CA ARG A 22 -14.06 -8.83 18.06
C ARG A 22 -12.90 -8.20 17.31
N ASN A 23 -12.09 -9.05 16.69
CA ASN A 23 -11.15 -8.69 15.64
C ASN A 23 -11.88 -7.87 14.58
N VAL A 24 -11.56 -6.59 14.46
CA VAL A 24 -11.92 -5.77 13.30
C VAL A 24 -10.84 -6.05 12.26
N SER A 25 -11.11 -6.99 11.36
CA SER A 25 -10.28 -7.18 10.16
C SER A 25 -10.56 -6.05 9.19
N ALA A 26 -9.50 -5.45 8.68
CA ALA A 26 -9.52 -4.46 7.62
C ALA A 26 -10.36 -4.92 6.40
N TYR A 27 -10.94 -3.90 5.77
CA TYR A 27 -11.94 -3.92 4.72
C TYR A 27 -11.51 -4.70 3.47
N ASP A 28 -12.41 -5.55 2.99
CA ASP A 28 -12.34 -6.26 1.71
C ASP A 28 -13.06 -5.39 0.66
N VAL A 29 -12.31 -4.56 -0.08
CA VAL A 29 -12.84 -3.66 -1.12
C VAL A 29 -12.75 -4.35 -2.49
N THR A 30 -13.70 -5.23 -2.78
CA THR A 30 -13.95 -5.69 -4.15
C THR A 30 -15.46 -5.76 -4.42
N GLN A 31 -16.17 -4.63 -4.42
CA GLN A 31 -17.50 -4.53 -5.04
C GLN A 31 -17.82 -3.10 -5.50
N VAL A 32 -17.28 -2.67 -6.65
CA VAL A 32 -18.00 -1.70 -7.51
C VAL A 32 -17.66 -2.01 -8.96
N GLN A 33 -18.48 -2.84 -9.61
CA GLN A 33 -18.77 -2.76 -11.04
C GLN A 33 -19.87 -3.77 -11.36
N GLN A 34 -21.11 -3.28 -11.46
CA GLN A 34 -22.17 -3.70 -12.40
C GLN A 34 -23.53 -3.17 -11.91
N LEU A 35 -23.80 -1.90 -12.20
CA LEU A 35 -25.15 -1.38 -12.26
C LEU A 35 -25.31 -0.67 -13.59
N ASN A 36 -25.82 -1.40 -14.58
CA ASN A 36 -26.77 -0.90 -15.58
C ASN A 36 -27.06 -2.00 -16.61
N ARG A 37 -28.19 -2.69 -16.46
CA ARG A 37 -29.06 -3.08 -17.59
C ARG A 37 -30.47 -3.47 -17.09
N PRO A 38 -31.53 -3.12 -17.84
CA PRO A 38 -32.89 -3.10 -17.32
C PRO A 38 -33.54 -4.49 -17.26
N ARG A 39 -34.30 -4.75 -16.19
CA ARG A 39 -35.23 -5.88 -16.10
C ARG A 39 -36.48 -5.57 -16.93
N GLY A 40 -36.51 -6.05 -18.18
CA GLY A 40 -37.71 -6.05 -19.01
C GLY A 40 -38.54 -7.32 -18.78
N LYS A 41 -39.72 -7.18 -18.17
CA LYS A 41 -40.81 -8.17 -18.27
C LYS A 41 -41.37 -8.12 -19.70
N GLY A 42 -41.35 -9.24 -20.41
CA GLY A 42 -41.86 -9.36 -21.78
C GLY A 42 -42.74 -10.60 -21.94
N LYS A 43 -43.95 -10.36 -22.44
CA LYS A 43 -45.11 -11.27 -22.53
C LYS A 43 -44.90 -12.51 -23.40
N SER A 44 -45.71 -13.52 -23.08
CA SER A 44 -46.15 -14.64 -23.92
C SER A 44 -46.42 -14.22 -25.37
N GLY A 45 -45.76 -14.89 -26.33
CA GLY A 45 -46.07 -14.83 -27.75
C GLY A 45 -46.22 -16.23 -28.34
N LYS A 46 -47.40 -16.54 -28.87
CA LYS A 46 -47.68 -17.71 -29.70
C LYS A 46 -46.93 -17.61 -31.03
N LEU A 47 -46.27 -18.70 -31.43
CA LEU A 47 -45.89 -19.07 -32.80
C LEU A 47 -46.17 -20.58 -32.86
N GLY A 48 -47.05 -21.17 -33.68
CA GLY A 48 -47.25 -21.07 -35.13
C GLY A 48 -47.13 -22.52 -35.66
N LYS A 49 -48.21 -23.14 -36.16
CA LYS A 49 -48.19 -24.43 -36.90
C LYS A 49 -47.43 -24.21 -38.24
N ALA A 50 -46.77 -25.15 -38.94
CA ALA A 50 -46.89 -26.61 -39.06
C ALA A 50 -45.61 -27.20 -39.69
N THR A 51 -45.36 -28.51 -39.56
CA THR A 51 -45.15 -29.48 -40.69
C THR A 51 -44.92 -30.92 -40.17
N SER A 52 -45.26 -31.88 -41.04
CA SER A 52 -45.54 -33.32 -40.84
C SER A 52 -44.36 -34.22 -40.34
N PRO A 53 -44.64 -35.48 -39.90
CA PRO A 53 -43.73 -36.27 -39.08
C PRO A 53 -42.65 -36.95 -39.92
N ILE A 54 -41.39 -36.74 -39.55
CA ILE A 54 -40.29 -37.60 -39.98
C ILE A 54 -40.33 -38.85 -39.12
N SER A 55 -40.59 -39.99 -39.78
CA SER A 55 -40.34 -41.32 -39.25
C SER A 55 -38.86 -41.40 -38.81
N TYR A 56 -38.64 -41.59 -37.51
CA TYR A 56 -37.35 -42.02 -37.00
C TYR A 56 -37.47 -43.52 -36.75
N GLU A 57 -36.86 -44.31 -37.63
CA GLU A 57 -36.51 -45.68 -37.28
C GLU A 57 -35.66 -45.66 -35.99
N PRO A 58 -35.92 -46.56 -35.03
CA PRO A 58 -35.08 -46.66 -33.85
C PRO A 58 -33.68 -47.06 -34.32
N LYS A 59 -32.71 -46.13 -34.24
CA LYS A 59 -31.32 -46.51 -34.33
C LYS A 59 -31.04 -47.51 -33.22
N GLN A 60 -30.65 -48.69 -33.67
CA GLN A 60 -30.13 -49.82 -32.93
C GLN A 60 -29.30 -49.35 -31.73
N ASP A 61 -29.71 -49.78 -30.54
CA ASP A 61 -29.05 -49.50 -29.26
C ASP A 61 -27.71 -50.25 -29.24
N THR A 62 -26.65 -49.60 -29.72
CA THR A 62 -25.29 -50.07 -29.49
C THR A 62 -24.89 -49.66 -28.08
N PHE A 63 -25.26 -50.47 -27.09
CA PHE A 63 -24.54 -50.48 -25.82
C PHE A 63 -23.10 -50.89 -26.12
N GLU A 64 -22.24 -49.91 -26.42
CA GLU A 64 -20.82 -50.07 -26.18
C GLU A 64 -20.69 -50.50 -24.71
N LYS A 65 -20.14 -51.69 -24.46
CA LYS A 65 -19.77 -52.11 -23.11
C LYS A 65 -19.00 -50.96 -22.47
N SER A 66 -19.48 -50.47 -21.33
CA SER A 66 -18.73 -49.46 -20.58
C SER A 66 -17.32 -49.97 -20.37
N ALA A 67 -16.31 -49.14 -20.69
CA ALA A 67 -14.90 -49.50 -20.58
C ALA A 67 -14.43 -49.77 -19.13
N TYR A 68 -15.36 -49.75 -18.18
CA TYR A 68 -15.19 -49.98 -16.75
C TYR A 68 -16.47 -50.54 -16.12
N ASP A 69 -16.35 -51.11 -14.91
CA ASP A 69 -17.50 -51.57 -14.11
C ASP A 69 -18.29 -50.40 -13.52
N ARG A 70 -19.21 -49.87 -14.34
CA ARG A 70 -20.06 -48.73 -13.99
C ARG A 70 -21.03 -49.02 -12.83
N VAL A 71 -21.59 -50.24 -12.78
CA VAL A 71 -22.54 -50.64 -11.73
C VAL A 71 -21.80 -50.83 -10.41
N GLY A 72 -20.64 -51.48 -10.43
CA GLY A 72 -19.78 -51.62 -9.26
C GLY A 72 -19.37 -50.25 -8.68
N PHE A 73 -18.92 -49.32 -9.52
CA PHE A 73 -18.55 -47.97 -9.04
C PHE A 73 -19.75 -47.17 -8.51
N THR A 74 -20.94 -47.35 -9.08
CA THR A 74 -22.18 -46.74 -8.57
C THR A 74 -22.48 -47.25 -7.16
N ASN A 75 -22.50 -48.58 -6.98
CA ASN A 75 -22.75 -49.21 -5.68
C ASN A 75 -21.68 -48.80 -4.64
N GLU A 76 -20.43 -48.69 -5.08
CA GLU A 76 -19.32 -48.20 -4.25
C GLU A 76 -19.60 -46.78 -3.73
N LEU A 77 -19.94 -45.83 -4.60
CA LEU A 77 -20.25 -44.46 -4.19
C LEU A 77 -21.48 -44.37 -3.26
N GLU A 78 -22.52 -45.18 -3.50
CA GLU A 78 -23.71 -45.24 -2.64
C GLU A 78 -23.42 -45.81 -1.24
N SER A 79 -22.41 -46.67 -1.14
CA SER A 79 -22.00 -47.29 0.12
C SER A 79 -21.27 -46.33 1.07
N ILE A 80 -20.67 -45.25 0.55
CA ILE A 80 -19.87 -44.31 1.35
C ILE A 80 -20.79 -43.42 2.20
N LYS A 81 -20.70 -43.59 3.54
CA LYS A 81 -21.49 -42.84 4.53
C LYS A 81 -20.64 -41.84 5.30
N ASP A 82 -21.25 -40.73 5.68
CA ASP A 82 -20.66 -39.77 6.63
C ASP A 82 -20.72 -40.31 8.07
N LYS A 83 -20.13 -39.56 9.01
CA LYS A 83 -20.12 -39.90 10.44
C LYS A 83 -21.51 -40.07 11.08
N ASN A 84 -22.57 -39.59 10.42
CA ASN A 84 -23.96 -39.72 10.88
C ASN A 84 -24.70 -40.85 10.15
N GLY A 85 -23.99 -41.69 9.36
CA GLY A 85 -24.60 -42.77 8.58
C GLY A 85 -25.32 -42.31 7.31
N LYS A 86 -25.24 -41.02 6.95
CA LYS A 86 -25.89 -40.48 5.75
C LYS A 86 -25.00 -40.65 4.53
N SER A 87 -25.59 -40.96 3.36
CA SER A 87 -24.83 -41.04 2.11
C SER A 87 -24.09 -39.74 1.81
N VAL A 88 -22.78 -39.81 1.56
CA VAL A 88 -21.96 -38.65 1.16
C VAL A 88 -22.33 -38.22 -0.27
N TYR A 89 -22.64 -39.19 -1.13
CA TYR A 89 -23.01 -39.02 -2.52
C TYR A 89 -24.50 -39.29 -2.70
N ASN A 90 -25.22 -38.32 -3.28
CA ASN A 90 -26.61 -38.52 -3.67
C ASN A 90 -26.67 -38.87 -5.17
N THR A 91 -27.85 -39.27 -5.64
CA THR A 91 -28.06 -39.66 -7.04
C THR A 91 -27.57 -38.60 -8.04
N GLN A 92 -27.80 -37.30 -7.76
CA GLN A 92 -27.34 -36.23 -8.65
C GLN A 92 -25.81 -36.14 -8.74
N HIS A 93 -25.10 -36.26 -7.61
CA HIS A 93 -23.64 -36.29 -7.60
C HIS A 93 -23.09 -37.49 -8.38
N ILE A 94 -23.66 -38.67 -8.13
CA ILE A 94 -23.25 -39.92 -8.77
C ILE A 94 -23.46 -39.85 -10.28
N MET A 95 -24.65 -39.43 -10.73
CA MET A 95 -24.93 -39.26 -12.16
C MET A 95 -23.95 -38.31 -12.84
N GLN A 96 -23.58 -37.22 -12.17
CA GLN A 96 -22.62 -36.26 -12.71
C GLN A 96 -21.19 -36.82 -12.81
N ILE A 97 -20.76 -37.58 -11.80
CA ILE A 97 -19.45 -38.25 -11.79
C ILE A 97 -19.40 -39.29 -12.92
N LEU A 98 -20.39 -40.18 -12.98
CA LEU A 98 -20.47 -41.22 -14.01
C LEU A 98 -20.51 -40.63 -15.41
N LYS A 99 -21.28 -39.57 -15.65
CA LYS A 99 -21.33 -38.87 -16.95
C LYS A 99 -19.94 -38.41 -17.40
N ASN A 100 -19.08 -38.00 -16.47
CA ASN A 100 -17.73 -37.54 -16.80
C ASN A 100 -16.75 -38.71 -16.96
N VAL A 101 -16.90 -39.80 -16.21
CA VAL A 101 -16.13 -41.05 -16.42
C VAL A 101 -16.51 -41.72 -17.74
N ASP A 102 -17.80 -41.74 -18.10
CA ASP A 102 -18.28 -42.28 -19.38
C ASP A 102 -17.65 -41.56 -20.58
N ARG A 103 -17.38 -40.25 -20.44
CA ARG A 103 -16.70 -39.45 -21.47
C ARG A 103 -15.20 -39.73 -21.56
N GLU A 104 -14.58 -40.11 -20.45
CA GLU A 104 -13.13 -40.35 -20.35
C GLU A 104 -12.86 -41.37 -19.22
N PRO A 105 -12.87 -42.67 -19.52
CA PRO A 105 -12.80 -43.74 -18.51
C PRO A 105 -11.57 -43.66 -17.59
N ALA A 106 -10.47 -43.07 -18.07
CA ALA A 106 -9.25 -42.84 -17.29
C ALA A 106 -9.46 -41.94 -16.05
N ARG A 107 -10.61 -41.25 -15.92
CA ARG A 107 -10.98 -40.50 -14.71
C ARG A 107 -11.39 -41.38 -13.53
N LEU A 108 -11.72 -42.66 -13.78
CA LEU A 108 -12.31 -43.56 -12.79
C LEU A 108 -11.44 -43.70 -11.54
N GLU A 109 -10.21 -44.19 -11.67
CA GLU A 109 -9.37 -44.54 -10.51
C GLU A 109 -9.03 -43.31 -9.64
N PRO A 110 -8.62 -42.15 -10.19
CA PRO A 110 -8.44 -40.95 -9.37
C PRO A 110 -9.70 -40.50 -8.63
N LEU A 111 -10.87 -40.61 -9.26
CA LEU A 111 -12.15 -40.22 -8.63
C LEU A 111 -12.62 -41.23 -7.59
N ARG A 112 -12.38 -42.52 -7.83
CA ARG A 112 -12.63 -43.59 -6.86
C ARG A 112 -11.80 -43.39 -5.60
N ASP A 113 -10.50 -43.21 -5.74
CA ASP A 113 -9.58 -42.93 -4.61
C ASP A 113 -10.04 -41.71 -3.79
N MET A 114 -10.32 -40.60 -4.48
CA MET A 114 -10.76 -39.37 -3.83
C MET A 114 -12.12 -39.49 -3.14
N ALA A 115 -12.99 -40.41 -3.61
CA ALA A 115 -14.31 -40.61 -3.01
C ALA A 115 -14.23 -41.15 -1.57
N HIS A 116 -13.19 -41.91 -1.26
CA HIS A 116 -12.97 -42.50 0.06
C HIS A 116 -12.30 -41.57 1.06
N LEU A 117 -11.95 -40.34 0.67
CA LEU A 117 -11.34 -39.37 1.58
C LEU A 117 -12.36 -38.84 2.58
N SER A 118 -12.01 -38.87 3.86
CA SER A 118 -12.88 -38.47 4.97
C SER A 118 -13.36 -37.02 4.93
N ASN A 119 -12.62 -36.15 4.23
CA ASN A 119 -12.95 -34.74 4.04
C ASN A 119 -13.62 -34.43 2.69
N MET A 120 -13.87 -35.44 1.85
CA MET A 120 -14.52 -35.26 0.56
C MET A 120 -16.03 -35.03 0.72
N LYS A 121 -16.57 -34.09 -0.06
CA LYS A 121 -18.01 -33.80 -0.10
C LYS A 121 -18.56 -34.23 -1.45
N GLY A 122 -19.75 -34.83 -1.48
CA GLY A 122 -20.33 -35.34 -2.74
C GLY A 122 -20.46 -34.28 -3.84
N LYS A 123 -20.92 -33.07 -3.48
CA LYS A 123 -21.01 -31.94 -4.43
C LYS A 123 -19.64 -31.48 -4.97
N ASP A 124 -18.59 -31.66 -4.18
CA ASP A 124 -17.25 -31.22 -4.54
C ASP A 124 -16.56 -32.24 -5.43
N LEU A 125 -16.69 -33.55 -5.15
CA LEU A 125 -16.20 -34.60 -6.05
C LEU A 125 -16.89 -34.54 -7.42
N ALA A 126 -18.20 -34.25 -7.44
CA ALA A 126 -18.94 -34.03 -8.68
C ALA A 126 -18.36 -32.85 -9.50
N ARG A 127 -17.90 -31.78 -8.83
CA ARG A 127 -17.22 -30.66 -9.49
C ARG A 127 -15.79 -31.01 -9.92
N ILE A 128 -15.06 -31.75 -9.10
CA ILE A 128 -13.71 -32.25 -9.43
C ILE A 128 -13.76 -33.12 -10.69
N SER A 129 -14.80 -33.94 -10.86
CA SER A 129 -14.94 -34.85 -12.02
C SER A 129 -14.96 -34.17 -13.40
N TYR A 130 -15.13 -32.85 -13.47
CA TYR A 130 -15.01 -32.09 -14.73
C TYR A 130 -13.55 -31.95 -15.21
N GLY A 131 -12.55 -32.11 -14.33
CA GLY A 131 -11.14 -32.11 -14.69
C GLY A 131 -10.79 -33.21 -15.70
N LYS A 132 -9.72 -32.98 -16.47
CA LYS A 132 -9.16 -33.98 -17.41
C LYS A 132 -8.50 -35.12 -16.66
N ALA A 133 -8.48 -36.34 -17.23
CA ALA A 133 -7.97 -37.51 -16.51
C ALA A 133 -6.52 -37.34 -16.03
N ASP A 134 -5.64 -36.82 -16.88
CA ASP A 134 -4.23 -36.52 -16.56
C ASP A 134 -4.07 -35.60 -15.33
N SER A 135 -4.90 -34.57 -15.26
CA SER A 135 -4.91 -33.57 -14.20
C SER A 135 -5.47 -34.18 -12.91
N LEU A 136 -6.48 -35.04 -13.02
CA LEU A 136 -7.07 -35.74 -11.87
C LEU A 136 -6.10 -36.71 -11.21
N VAL A 137 -5.18 -37.33 -11.95
CA VAL A 137 -4.11 -38.16 -11.37
C VAL A 137 -3.28 -37.34 -10.38
N VAL A 138 -2.82 -36.15 -10.78
CA VAL A 138 -2.02 -35.27 -9.92
C VAL A 138 -2.84 -34.70 -8.76
N VAL A 139 -4.10 -34.32 -9.00
CA VAL A 139 -5.00 -33.85 -7.94
C VAL A 139 -5.26 -34.94 -6.89
N ASN A 140 -5.39 -36.20 -7.32
CA ASN A 140 -5.52 -37.34 -6.41
C ASN A 140 -4.25 -37.49 -5.53
N GLU A 141 -3.06 -37.32 -6.09
CA GLU A 141 -1.82 -37.29 -5.29
C GLU A 141 -1.81 -36.15 -4.26
N PHE A 142 -2.25 -34.95 -4.64
CA PHE A 142 -2.36 -33.82 -3.70
C PHE A 142 -3.40 -34.08 -2.61
N SER A 143 -4.52 -34.73 -2.95
CA SER A 143 -5.59 -35.04 -2.01
C SER A 143 -5.16 -35.97 -0.87
N LYS A 144 -4.14 -36.79 -1.11
CA LYS A 144 -3.56 -37.74 -0.14
C LYS A 144 -2.57 -37.08 0.83
N LYS A 145 -2.23 -35.79 0.64
CA LYS A 145 -1.32 -35.06 1.54
C LYS A 145 -1.98 -34.76 2.87
N THR A 146 -1.25 -35.00 3.96
CA THR A 146 -1.70 -34.73 5.34
C THR A 146 -0.81 -33.70 6.03
N LYS A 147 -1.36 -33.07 7.05
CA LYS A 147 -0.62 -32.26 8.03
C LYS A 147 0.04 -33.18 9.05
N GLU A 148 0.94 -32.64 9.89
CA GLU A 148 1.60 -33.41 10.96
C GLU A 148 0.61 -34.11 11.92
N ASN A 149 -0.57 -33.53 12.14
CA ASN A 149 -1.62 -34.12 12.98
C ASN A 149 -2.49 -35.17 12.25
N GLY A 150 -2.07 -35.63 11.06
CA GLY A 150 -2.78 -36.64 10.27
C GLY A 150 -4.01 -36.11 9.52
N ASN A 151 -4.46 -34.88 9.77
CA ASN A 151 -5.59 -34.31 9.05
C ASN A 151 -5.23 -34.00 7.59
N PRO A 152 -6.19 -34.08 6.65
CA PRO A 152 -5.97 -33.67 5.27
C PRO A 152 -5.41 -32.26 5.15
N LYS A 153 -4.36 -32.09 4.33
CA LYS A 153 -3.73 -30.80 4.07
C LYS A 153 -4.66 -29.87 3.28
N TYR A 154 -5.37 -30.43 2.30
CA TYR A 154 -6.25 -29.69 1.40
C TYR A 154 -7.71 -30.04 1.65
N ALA A 155 -8.57 -29.03 1.76
CA ALA A 155 -10.01 -29.20 1.71
C ALA A 155 -10.48 -29.55 0.29
N SER A 156 -11.64 -30.19 0.17
CA SER A 156 -12.29 -30.50 -1.12
C SER A 156 -12.48 -29.27 -2.01
N SER A 157 -12.70 -28.09 -1.42
CA SER A 157 -12.77 -26.80 -2.14
C SER A 157 -11.46 -26.38 -2.80
N HIS A 158 -10.30 -26.76 -2.24
CA HIS A 158 -8.99 -26.51 -2.86
C HIS A 158 -8.78 -27.49 -4.02
N LEU A 159 -9.15 -28.77 -3.84
CA LEU A 159 -9.05 -29.79 -4.87
C LEU A 159 -9.89 -29.45 -6.12
N ILE A 160 -11.08 -28.83 -5.94
CA ILE A 160 -11.85 -28.29 -7.07
C ILE A 160 -11.00 -27.31 -7.89
N LYS A 161 -10.33 -26.37 -7.22
CA LYS A 161 -9.52 -25.36 -7.92
C LYS A 161 -8.31 -25.99 -8.62
N PHE A 162 -7.65 -26.97 -8.00
CA PHE A 162 -6.58 -27.72 -8.64
C PHE A 162 -7.08 -28.51 -9.86
N SER A 163 -8.25 -29.15 -9.78
CA SER A 163 -8.83 -29.90 -10.89
C SER A 163 -9.19 -29.06 -12.12
N ALA A 164 -9.27 -27.74 -11.95
CA ALA A 164 -9.49 -26.79 -13.04
C ALA A 164 -8.18 -26.37 -13.74
N LEU A 165 -7.01 -26.71 -13.18
CA LEU A 165 -5.71 -26.41 -13.78
C LEU A 165 -5.30 -27.49 -14.79
N PRO A 166 -4.56 -27.12 -15.85
CA PRO A 166 -3.96 -28.12 -16.74
C PRO A 166 -2.87 -28.91 -16.01
N VAL A 167 -2.66 -30.17 -16.41
CA VAL A 167 -1.65 -31.07 -15.80
C VAL A 167 -0.25 -30.43 -15.74
N THR A 168 0.15 -29.66 -16.75
CA THR A 168 1.44 -28.96 -16.77
C THR A 168 1.60 -27.98 -15.61
N ASP A 169 0.51 -27.33 -15.19
CA ASP A 169 0.54 -26.37 -14.09
C ASP A 169 0.53 -27.07 -12.73
N LEU A 170 -0.21 -28.17 -12.64
CA LEU A 170 -0.22 -29.04 -11.47
C LEU A 170 1.18 -29.63 -11.20
N GLU A 171 1.84 -30.14 -12.24
CA GLU A 171 3.20 -30.64 -12.15
C GLU A 171 4.19 -29.56 -11.72
N ARG A 172 4.04 -28.34 -12.24
CA ARG A 172 4.89 -27.22 -11.85
C ARG A 172 4.74 -26.85 -10.38
N ILE A 173 3.51 -26.83 -9.83
CA ILE A 173 3.29 -26.46 -8.41
C ILE A 173 3.57 -27.60 -7.43
N ARG A 174 3.82 -28.82 -7.90
CA ARG A 174 4.14 -29.99 -7.07
C ARG A 174 5.17 -29.70 -5.97
N PRO A 175 6.30 -28.99 -6.19
CA PRO A 175 7.26 -28.67 -5.13
C PRO A 175 6.68 -27.79 -4.01
N LEU A 176 5.66 -26.98 -4.28
CA LEU A 176 5.02 -26.11 -3.29
C LEU A 176 4.04 -26.89 -2.41
N THR A 177 3.58 -28.06 -2.85
CA THR A 177 2.62 -28.88 -2.11
C THR A 177 3.18 -29.48 -0.82
N GLU A 178 4.50 -29.50 -0.66
CA GLU A 178 5.16 -29.89 0.59
C GLU A 178 5.30 -28.75 1.59
N THR A 179 5.11 -27.50 1.14
CA THR A 179 5.33 -26.30 1.97
C THR A 179 4.06 -25.84 2.70
N THR A 180 4.17 -24.85 3.58
CA THR A 180 3.05 -24.25 4.33
C THR A 180 2.29 -23.17 3.55
N ILE A 181 2.72 -22.81 2.34
CA ILE A 181 2.06 -21.76 1.54
C ILE A 181 0.60 -22.10 1.27
N ALA A 182 -0.26 -21.08 1.20
CA ALA A 182 -1.69 -21.28 1.04
C ALA A 182 -2.05 -21.87 -0.34
N PRO A 183 -3.04 -22.79 -0.44
CA PRO A 183 -3.42 -23.40 -1.72
C PRO A 183 -3.85 -22.38 -2.80
N ASN A 184 -4.54 -21.30 -2.38
CA ASN A 184 -4.94 -20.23 -3.31
C ASN A 184 -3.72 -19.46 -3.85
N GLU A 185 -2.68 -19.28 -3.04
CA GLU A 185 -1.44 -18.64 -3.50
C GLU A 185 -0.69 -19.56 -4.48
N MET A 186 -0.64 -20.87 -4.24
CA MET A 186 -0.05 -21.82 -5.20
C MET A 186 -0.70 -21.70 -6.59
N ILE A 187 -2.02 -21.56 -6.64
CA ILE A 187 -2.78 -21.41 -7.89
C ILE A 187 -2.39 -20.10 -8.61
N ASN A 188 -2.27 -19.00 -7.87
CA ASN A 188 -1.83 -17.72 -8.45
C ASN A 188 -0.38 -17.81 -8.94
N ILE A 189 0.50 -18.46 -8.19
CA ILE A 189 1.90 -18.69 -8.56
C ILE A 189 1.99 -19.54 -9.84
N ALA A 190 1.11 -20.52 -10.03
CA ALA A 190 1.09 -21.37 -11.22
C ALA A 190 0.93 -20.58 -12.53
N GLN A 191 0.32 -19.40 -12.47
CA GLN A 191 0.12 -18.52 -13.62
C GLN A 191 1.44 -17.91 -14.11
N ASN A 192 2.44 -17.77 -13.22
CA ASN A 192 3.76 -17.30 -13.60
C ASN A 192 4.60 -18.46 -14.16
N LYS A 193 4.74 -18.51 -15.49
CA LYS A 193 5.44 -19.60 -16.20
C LYS A 193 6.96 -19.54 -16.08
N GLU A 194 7.52 -18.38 -15.76
CA GLU A 194 8.97 -18.17 -15.71
C GLU A 194 9.58 -18.48 -14.33
N LEU A 195 8.74 -18.60 -13.29
CA LEU A 195 9.21 -18.80 -11.93
C LEU A 195 9.73 -20.22 -11.68
N ASP A 196 10.91 -20.32 -11.07
CA ASP A 196 11.49 -21.58 -10.59
C ASP A 196 10.82 -22.01 -9.28
N LEU A 197 9.82 -22.89 -9.39
CA LEU A 197 9.00 -23.32 -8.25
C LEU A 197 9.74 -24.28 -7.30
N LYS A 198 10.80 -24.95 -7.77
CA LYS A 198 11.65 -25.77 -6.90
C LYS A 198 12.51 -24.89 -6.00
N LYS A 199 13.10 -23.83 -6.57
CA LYS A 199 13.83 -22.82 -5.80
C LYS A 199 12.89 -22.05 -4.87
N LEU A 200 11.67 -21.70 -5.31
CA LEU A 200 10.67 -21.08 -4.44
C LEU A 200 10.31 -21.97 -3.26
N GLY A 201 10.03 -23.26 -3.48
CA GLY A 201 9.74 -24.20 -2.40
C GLY A 201 10.89 -24.28 -1.39
N SER A 202 12.14 -24.24 -1.86
CA SER A 202 13.32 -24.18 -0.99
C SER A 202 13.36 -22.90 -0.16
N LYS A 203 13.05 -21.75 -0.77
CA LYS A 203 12.99 -20.45 -0.08
C LYS A 203 11.87 -20.36 0.95
N ILE A 204 10.70 -20.95 0.66
CA ILE A 204 9.61 -21.04 1.64
C ILE A 204 10.06 -21.87 2.84
N ASN A 205 10.68 -23.05 2.61
CA ASN A 205 11.19 -23.88 3.69
C ASN A 205 12.29 -23.19 4.52
N GLU A 206 13.16 -22.38 3.89
CA GLU A 206 14.12 -21.52 4.60
C GLU A 206 13.40 -20.52 5.50
N MET A 207 12.36 -19.86 5.00
CA MET A 207 11.54 -18.91 5.77
C MET A 207 10.83 -19.58 6.95
N GLU A 208 10.20 -20.75 6.74
CA GLU A 208 9.55 -21.56 7.77
C GLU A 208 10.50 -21.88 8.92
N LYS A 209 11.71 -22.35 8.58
CA LYS A 209 12.77 -22.65 9.55
C LYS A 209 13.20 -21.40 10.31
N SER A 210 13.35 -20.28 9.61
CA SER A 210 13.78 -19.02 10.24
C SER A 210 12.72 -18.43 11.18
N CYS A 211 11.44 -18.69 10.93
CA CYS A 211 10.32 -18.29 11.78
C CYS A 211 10.06 -19.27 12.94
N GLY A 212 10.61 -20.49 12.87
CA GLY A 212 10.33 -21.59 13.79
C GLY A 212 8.99 -22.26 13.48
N SER A 213 9.00 -23.57 13.23
CA SER A 213 7.80 -24.31 12.74
C SER A 213 6.60 -24.27 13.69
N LYS A 214 6.83 -24.18 15.01
CA LYS A 214 5.76 -24.07 16.02
C LYS A 214 5.24 -22.66 16.23
N SER A 215 6.01 -21.65 15.84
CA SER A 215 5.68 -20.22 15.99
C SER A 215 5.13 -19.63 14.70
N LEU A 216 5.31 -20.27 13.56
CA LEU A 216 4.80 -19.80 12.27
C LEU A 216 3.26 -19.82 12.24
N ASP A 217 2.67 -18.66 11.96
CA ASP A 217 1.24 -18.51 11.71
C ASP A 217 0.95 -18.67 10.20
N LYS A 218 1.68 -17.91 9.37
CA LYS A 218 1.47 -17.90 7.92
C LYS A 218 2.72 -17.53 7.13
N ILE A 219 2.77 -18.02 5.91
CA ILE A 219 3.69 -17.57 4.86
C ILE A 219 2.90 -17.05 3.68
N SER A 220 3.37 -15.95 3.10
CA SER A 220 2.86 -15.41 1.84
C SER A 220 4.00 -15.17 0.85
N PHE A 221 3.72 -15.35 -0.43
CA PHE A 221 4.60 -14.96 -1.53
C PHE A 221 3.86 -14.06 -2.52
N LYS A 222 4.40 -12.88 -2.78
CA LYS A 222 3.83 -11.92 -3.72
C LYS A 222 4.91 -11.25 -4.57
N LYS A 223 4.49 -10.61 -5.65
CA LYS A 223 5.34 -9.65 -6.38
C LYS A 223 5.68 -8.47 -5.46
N ASP A 224 6.84 -7.86 -5.68
CA ASP A 224 7.20 -6.63 -4.99
C ASP A 224 6.33 -5.49 -5.52
N VAL A 225 5.61 -4.78 -4.64
CA VAL A 225 4.69 -3.68 -5.04
C VAL A 225 5.42 -2.47 -5.63
N TYR A 226 6.75 -2.41 -5.47
CA TYR A 226 7.60 -1.35 -6.00
C TYR A 226 8.32 -1.72 -7.32
N ASP A 227 8.42 -3.02 -7.62
CA ASP A 227 9.07 -3.58 -8.81
C ASP A 227 8.46 -4.95 -9.19
N PRO A 228 7.17 -4.97 -9.57
CA PRO A 228 6.41 -6.22 -9.74
C PRO A 228 6.84 -7.06 -10.95
N GLU A 229 7.69 -6.50 -11.81
CA GLU A 229 8.26 -7.19 -12.97
C GLU A 229 9.56 -7.94 -12.61
N ASN A 230 10.36 -7.42 -11.68
CA ASN A 230 11.71 -7.94 -11.43
C ASN A 230 11.96 -8.43 -10.01
N ALA A 231 11.02 -8.25 -9.08
CA ALA A 231 11.21 -8.62 -7.69
C ALA A 231 9.97 -9.28 -7.06
N TYR A 232 10.25 -10.07 -6.03
CA TYR A 232 9.25 -10.77 -5.22
C TYR A 232 9.55 -10.59 -3.73
N VAL A 233 8.52 -10.80 -2.92
CA VAL A 233 8.60 -10.75 -1.47
C VAL A 233 8.05 -12.04 -0.89
N ILE A 234 8.86 -12.70 -0.05
CA ILE A 234 8.39 -13.78 0.85
C ILE A 234 8.25 -13.18 2.24
N THR A 235 7.12 -13.41 2.88
CA THR A 235 6.87 -12.97 4.26
C THR A 235 6.44 -14.15 5.11
N GLY A 236 7.10 -14.34 6.25
CA GLY A 236 6.68 -15.24 7.32
C GLY A 236 6.20 -14.42 8.53
N LYS A 237 4.98 -14.69 9.01
CA LYS A 237 4.47 -14.10 10.26
C LYS A 237 4.39 -15.17 11.34
N THR A 238 4.77 -14.80 12.55
CA THR A 238 4.70 -15.67 13.72
C THR A 238 3.51 -15.32 14.62
N LEU A 239 3.10 -16.26 15.46
CA LEU A 239 2.05 -16.10 16.48
C LEU A 239 2.42 -15.08 17.58
N PHE A 240 3.67 -14.62 17.63
CA PHE A 240 4.21 -13.73 18.67
C PHE A 240 4.52 -12.32 18.17
N GLY A 241 3.91 -11.89 17.06
CA GLY A 241 4.10 -10.52 16.55
C GLY A 241 5.47 -10.26 15.90
N ILE A 242 6.19 -11.32 15.51
CA ILE A 242 7.40 -11.20 14.68
C ILE A 242 7.01 -11.45 13.22
N THR A 243 7.41 -10.52 12.35
CA THR A 243 7.31 -10.66 10.89
C THR A 243 8.71 -10.69 10.29
N LYS A 244 9.00 -11.68 9.46
CA LYS A 244 10.24 -11.80 8.68
C LYS A 244 9.93 -11.66 7.20
N THR A 245 10.72 -10.87 6.50
CA THR A 245 10.52 -10.60 5.08
C THR A 245 11.82 -10.78 4.31
N GLU A 246 11.75 -11.42 3.15
CA GLU A 246 12.84 -11.48 2.19
C GLU A 246 12.44 -10.81 0.89
N LEU A 247 13.21 -9.81 0.47
CA LEU A 247 13.14 -9.26 -0.87
C LEU A 247 14.00 -10.14 -1.79
N LEU A 248 13.43 -10.58 -2.91
CA LEU A 248 14.05 -11.49 -3.86
C LEU A 248 14.07 -10.89 -5.26
N ASP A 249 15.09 -11.20 -6.05
CA ASP A 249 15.08 -10.90 -7.50
C ASP A 249 14.18 -11.88 -8.27
N LYS A 250 14.02 -11.65 -9.57
CA LYS A 250 13.23 -12.53 -10.45
C LYS A 250 13.71 -13.98 -10.53
N LYS A 251 14.98 -14.22 -10.15
CA LYS A 251 15.60 -15.55 -10.07
C LYS A 251 15.55 -16.10 -8.64
N LEU A 252 14.82 -15.47 -7.72
CA LEU A 252 14.68 -15.85 -6.32
C LEU A 252 16.00 -15.80 -5.53
N ASN A 253 16.96 -14.96 -5.93
CA ASN A 253 18.12 -14.65 -5.12
C ASN A 253 17.76 -13.60 -4.07
N ARG A 254 18.26 -13.80 -2.85
CA ARG A 254 18.01 -12.89 -1.72
C ARG A 254 18.71 -11.55 -1.94
N LEU A 255 17.93 -10.48 -1.89
CA LEU A 255 18.38 -9.09 -2.04
C LEU A 255 18.44 -8.36 -0.70
N ALA A 256 17.45 -8.58 0.17
CA ALA A 256 17.41 -8.04 1.53
C ALA A 256 16.61 -8.96 2.46
N VAL A 257 16.88 -8.86 3.77
CA VAL A 257 16.11 -9.51 4.84
C VAL A 257 15.69 -8.45 5.85
N ASP A 258 14.42 -8.47 6.22
CA ASP A 258 13.84 -7.66 7.28
C ASP A 258 13.31 -8.56 8.41
N GLU A 259 13.49 -8.13 9.65
CA GLU A 259 12.82 -8.67 10.83
C GLU A 259 12.15 -7.53 11.59
N THR A 260 10.83 -7.63 11.71
CA THR A 260 9.98 -6.69 12.43
C THR A 260 9.46 -7.35 13.70
N THR A 261 9.62 -6.67 14.83
CA THR A 261 9.09 -7.11 16.14
C THR A 261 8.21 -6.02 16.71
N GLU A 262 6.97 -6.37 17.06
CA GLU A 262 6.05 -5.49 17.79
C GLU A 262 6.13 -5.77 19.30
N TYR A 263 6.11 -4.72 20.12
CA TYR A 263 6.09 -4.86 21.58
C TYR A 263 5.41 -3.67 22.27
N THR A 264 4.84 -3.92 23.44
CA THR A 264 4.28 -2.89 24.32
C THR A 264 5.29 -2.49 25.38
N SER A 265 5.54 -1.19 25.56
CA SER A 265 6.37 -0.68 26.64
C SER A 265 5.70 -0.83 28.01
N ALA A 266 6.47 -0.65 29.09
CA ALA A 266 5.92 -0.61 30.45
C ALA A 266 4.88 0.50 30.66
N SER A 267 4.90 1.55 29.83
CA SER A 267 3.93 2.65 29.85
C SER A 267 2.68 2.36 28.99
N GLY A 268 2.52 1.15 28.45
CA GLY A 268 1.39 0.77 27.60
C GLY A 268 1.47 1.24 26.15
N LYS A 269 2.58 1.86 25.71
CA LYS A 269 2.74 2.32 24.32
C LYS A 269 3.23 1.20 23.42
N MET A 270 2.64 1.06 22.24
CA MET A 270 3.04 0.07 21.24
C MET A 270 4.21 0.61 20.40
N TYR A 271 5.16 -0.28 20.10
CA TYR A 271 6.31 0.00 19.27
C TYR A 271 6.54 -1.10 18.25
N GLU A 272 7.03 -0.70 17.09
CA GLU A 272 7.61 -1.57 16.08
C GLU A 272 9.13 -1.36 16.06
N LEU A 273 9.90 -2.45 16.07
CA LEU A 273 11.33 -2.43 15.77
C LEU A 273 11.58 -3.26 14.50
N ARG A 274 12.05 -2.61 13.45
CA ARG A 274 12.42 -3.25 12.19
C ARG A 274 13.92 -3.21 12.00
N LYS A 275 14.52 -4.38 11.79
CA LYS A 275 15.94 -4.53 11.45
C LYS A 275 16.08 -5.06 10.04
N THR A 276 16.96 -4.45 9.26
CA THR A 276 17.14 -4.77 7.86
C THR A 276 18.59 -5.01 7.54
N ASN A 277 18.85 -6.04 6.74
CA ASN A 277 20.12 -6.28 6.09
C ASN A 277 19.92 -6.27 4.57
N ASP A 278 20.40 -5.21 3.90
CA ASP A 278 20.32 -5.05 2.45
C ASP A 278 21.65 -5.47 1.81
N TYR A 279 21.65 -6.66 1.22
CA TYR A 279 22.83 -7.26 0.60
C TYR A 279 23.22 -6.59 -0.71
N ARG A 280 22.27 -5.94 -1.40
CA ARG A 280 22.53 -5.23 -2.68
C ARG A 280 23.47 -4.05 -2.50
N ASN A 281 23.27 -3.30 -1.42
CA ASN A 281 23.92 -2.02 -1.17
C ASN A 281 24.86 -2.08 0.05
N ASN A 282 25.06 -3.26 0.63
CA ASN A 282 25.86 -3.50 1.83
C ASN A 282 25.49 -2.56 2.98
N THR A 283 24.18 -2.47 3.27
CA THR A 283 23.68 -1.62 4.35
C THR A 283 22.91 -2.41 5.38
N ILE A 284 23.04 -1.97 6.64
CA ILE A 284 22.27 -2.51 7.76
C ILE A 284 21.50 -1.35 8.36
N SER A 285 20.21 -1.50 8.61
CA SER A 285 19.41 -0.47 9.24
C SER A 285 18.56 -1.03 10.38
N SER A 286 18.20 -0.13 11.29
CA SER A 286 17.28 -0.37 12.39
C SER A 286 16.35 0.84 12.45
N VAL A 287 15.05 0.61 12.40
CA VAL A 287 14.00 1.62 12.52
C VAL A 287 13.15 1.26 13.73
N ARG A 288 13.05 2.18 14.69
CA ARG A 288 12.09 2.08 15.78
C ARG A 288 10.98 3.08 15.52
N SER A 289 9.75 2.60 15.53
CA SER A 289 8.55 3.41 15.39
C SER A 289 7.64 3.21 16.59
N TYR A 290 6.96 4.26 17.04
CA TYR A 290 5.79 4.10 17.91
C TYR A 290 4.55 3.90 17.03
N ILE A 291 3.60 3.11 17.50
CA ILE A 291 2.30 2.96 16.84
C ILE A 291 1.33 3.92 17.51
N ASP A 292 0.71 4.80 16.73
CA ASP A 292 -0.29 5.73 17.26
C ASP A 292 -1.65 5.06 17.51
N ASP A 293 -2.62 5.83 17.99
CA ASP A 293 -3.95 5.33 18.35
C ASP A 293 -4.76 4.85 17.12
N GLU A 294 -4.35 5.23 15.90
CA GLU A 294 -4.94 4.79 14.65
C GLU A 294 -4.24 3.55 14.07
N GLY A 295 -3.12 3.13 14.66
CA GLY A 295 -2.36 1.97 14.22
C GLY A 295 -1.22 2.30 13.26
N TYR A 296 -0.92 3.58 13.01
CA TYR A 296 0.14 3.97 12.07
C TYR A 296 1.52 4.05 12.74
N PRO A 297 2.55 3.46 12.11
CA PRO A 297 3.92 3.53 12.61
C PRO A 297 4.56 4.89 12.32
N ASN A 298 4.92 5.59 13.39
CA ASN A 298 5.61 6.88 13.34
C ASN A 298 7.08 6.70 13.75
N VAL A 299 8.02 7.13 12.91
CA VAL A 299 9.46 6.89 13.14
C VAL A 299 9.96 7.70 14.34
N GLU A 300 10.44 7.00 15.36
CA GLU A 300 11.04 7.63 16.54
C GLU A 300 12.57 7.69 16.41
N ASN A 301 13.17 6.65 15.82
CA ASN A 301 14.56 6.69 15.39
C ASN A 301 14.82 5.75 14.21
N GLN A 302 15.78 6.13 13.38
CA GLN A 302 16.38 5.25 12.39
C GLN A 302 17.89 5.39 12.45
N VAL A 303 18.57 4.24 12.42
CA VAL A 303 20.02 4.15 12.26
C VAL A 303 20.30 3.30 11.03
N ARG A 304 21.14 3.81 10.12
CA ARG A 304 21.59 3.07 8.94
C ARG A 304 23.11 3.11 8.84
N ILE A 305 23.73 1.94 8.68
CA ILE A 305 25.17 1.80 8.49
C ILE A 305 25.40 1.50 7.01
N VAL A 306 26.16 2.38 6.35
CA VAL A 306 26.55 2.21 4.95
C VAL A 306 27.98 1.70 4.89
N LYS A 307 28.22 0.63 4.13
CA LYS A 307 29.54 0.02 3.95
C LYS A 307 29.94 0.03 2.48
N ASP A 308 31.23 -0.05 2.21
CA ASP A 308 31.75 -0.27 0.86
C ASP A 308 31.61 -1.74 0.42
N LYS A 309 32.06 -2.07 -0.79
CA LYS A 309 31.99 -3.45 -1.32
C LYS A 309 32.83 -4.46 -0.52
N ASN A 310 33.79 -4.00 0.28
CA ASN A 310 34.66 -4.83 1.11
C ASN A 310 34.15 -4.95 2.56
N GLY A 311 32.99 -4.38 2.88
CA GLY A 311 32.41 -4.40 4.22
C GLY A 311 32.96 -3.35 5.18
N LYS A 312 33.84 -2.46 4.72
CA LYS A 312 34.35 -1.35 5.55
C LYS A 312 33.28 -0.27 5.65
N LYS A 313 33.04 0.22 6.87
CA LYS A 313 32.07 1.28 7.15
C LYS A 313 32.47 2.58 6.45
N LEU A 314 31.55 3.16 5.68
CA LEU A 314 31.68 4.47 5.05
C LEU A 314 31.06 5.57 5.90
N ARG A 315 29.88 5.35 6.48
CA ARG A 315 29.21 6.27 7.42
C ARG A 315 28.10 5.57 8.20
N THR A 316 27.67 6.19 9.30
CA THR A 316 26.38 5.92 9.96
C THR A 316 25.46 7.11 9.76
N GLU A 317 24.22 6.85 9.36
CA GLU A 317 23.16 7.81 9.16
C GLU A 317 22.18 7.67 10.34
N PHE A 318 21.86 8.79 10.99
CA PHE A 318 20.90 8.87 12.09
C PHE A 318 19.75 9.76 11.67
N MET A 319 18.52 9.36 11.98
CA MET A 319 17.31 10.15 11.82
C MET A 319 16.48 10.08 13.10
N THR A 320 16.17 11.23 13.68
CA THR A 320 15.37 11.38 14.91
C THR A 320 14.48 12.62 14.81
N PRO A 321 13.27 12.65 15.39
CA PRO A 321 12.45 13.86 15.40
C PRO A 321 13.22 15.06 15.95
N SER A 322 13.02 16.24 15.36
CA SER A 322 13.60 17.50 15.83
C SER A 322 12.70 18.21 16.84
N GLU A 323 13.10 19.40 17.31
CA GLU A 323 12.24 20.26 18.13
C GLU A 323 11.03 20.80 17.35
N VAL A 324 11.12 20.82 16.02
CA VAL A 324 10.06 21.29 15.12
C VAL A 324 9.24 20.11 14.65
N LYS A 325 7.92 20.17 14.88
CA LYS A 325 6.95 19.15 14.45
C LYS A 325 7.05 18.91 12.94
N GLY A 326 6.99 17.65 12.51
CA GLY A 326 7.06 17.28 11.10
C GLY A 326 8.47 17.34 10.47
N VAL A 327 9.51 17.61 11.27
CA VAL A 327 10.90 17.70 10.81
C VAL A 327 11.80 16.73 11.57
N TYR A 328 12.61 15.98 10.82
CA TYR A 328 13.65 15.13 11.39
C TYR A 328 15.01 15.83 11.41
N ASP A 329 15.73 15.65 12.52
CA ASP A 329 17.17 15.85 12.57
C ASP A 329 17.86 14.65 11.92
N ILE A 330 18.65 14.91 10.88
CA ILE A 330 19.43 13.90 10.17
C ILE A 330 20.91 14.23 10.22
N LYS A 331 21.70 13.26 10.68
CA LYS A 331 23.17 13.39 10.85
C LYS A 331 23.89 12.22 10.22
N TYR A 332 24.98 12.49 9.52
CA TYR A 332 25.91 11.48 9.03
C TYR A 332 27.21 11.54 9.82
N THR A 333 27.60 10.41 10.42
CA THR A 333 28.87 10.26 11.14
C THR A 333 29.82 9.39 10.35
N TYR A 334 31.02 9.90 10.07
CA TYR A 334 32.05 9.23 9.30
C TYR A 334 33.09 8.57 10.21
N PRO A 335 33.84 7.55 9.73
CA PRO A 335 34.86 6.85 10.53
C PRO A 335 35.96 7.76 11.11
N ASN A 336 36.22 8.91 10.49
CA ASN A 336 37.20 9.90 10.97
C ASN A 336 36.64 10.84 12.06
N GLY A 337 35.41 10.62 12.53
CA GLY A 337 34.75 11.46 13.53
C GLY A 337 34.04 12.70 12.96
N LYS A 338 34.15 12.97 11.66
CA LYS A 338 33.39 14.06 11.01
C LYS A 338 31.89 13.78 11.14
N VAL A 339 31.11 14.81 11.46
CA VAL A 339 29.65 14.77 11.48
C VAL A 339 29.10 15.83 10.54
N ASP A 340 28.26 15.42 9.60
CA ASP A 340 27.53 16.31 8.70
C ASP A 340 26.05 16.34 9.12
N GLN A 341 25.50 17.53 9.41
CA GLN A 341 24.06 17.73 9.65
C GLN A 341 23.37 17.97 8.31
N ILE A 342 22.42 17.12 7.96
CA ILE A 342 21.78 17.06 6.65
C ILE A 342 20.37 17.65 6.67
N SER A 343 19.68 17.55 7.80
CA SER A 343 18.39 18.19 8.06
C SER A 343 18.31 18.58 9.52
N SER A 344 17.79 19.74 9.86
CA SER A 344 17.51 20.13 11.25
C SER A 344 16.31 21.05 11.37
N GLY A 345 15.56 20.89 12.45
CA GLY A 345 14.47 21.80 12.87
C GLY A 345 14.74 22.35 14.27
N LYS A 346 14.65 23.67 14.45
CA LYS A 346 14.92 24.34 15.75
C LYS A 346 13.91 25.44 16.04
N ILE A 347 13.69 25.70 17.33
CA ILE A 347 12.92 26.85 17.81
C ILE A 347 13.86 27.72 18.66
N ASP A 348 14.08 28.97 18.24
CA ASP A 348 14.83 29.92 19.06
C ASP A 348 14.01 30.26 20.33
N LYS A 349 14.55 29.92 21.50
CA LYS A 349 13.84 30.09 22.78
C LYS A 349 13.65 31.55 23.20
N LYS A 350 14.42 32.49 22.64
CA LYS A 350 14.33 33.92 22.93
C LYS A 350 13.34 34.63 22.02
N THR A 351 13.39 34.33 20.72
CA THR A 351 12.57 35.03 19.71
C THR A 351 11.33 34.26 19.30
N GLY A 352 11.26 32.96 19.56
CA GLY A 352 10.20 32.07 19.08
C GLY A 352 10.31 31.70 17.60
N ILE A 353 11.39 32.10 16.91
CA ILE A 353 11.58 31.82 15.49
C ILE A 353 11.76 30.31 15.27
N VAL A 354 10.92 29.76 14.41
CA VAL A 354 11.04 28.38 13.90
C VAL A 354 11.95 28.39 12.68
N SER A 355 12.95 27.50 12.65
CA SER A 355 13.90 27.38 11.55
C SER A 355 14.06 25.92 11.11
N VAL A 356 13.92 25.67 9.81
CA VAL A 356 14.16 24.37 9.17
C VAL A 356 15.27 24.54 8.14
N LYS A 357 16.33 23.75 8.28
CA LYS A 357 17.51 23.81 7.39
C LYS A 357 17.82 22.42 6.87
N ARG A 358 17.95 22.27 5.55
CA ARG A 358 18.33 21.01 4.89
C ARG A 358 19.44 21.25 3.88
N ASP A 359 20.41 20.35 3.85
CA ASP A 359 21.49 20.30 2.86
C ASP A 359 21.74 18.83 2.49
N MET A 360 20.99 18.37 1.50
CA MET A 360 20.81 16.96 1.19
C MET A 360 21.41 16.62 -0.17
N LYS A 361 21.84 15.38 -0.33
CA LYS A 361 22.27 14.83 -1.62
C LYS A 361 21.45 13.58 -1.96
N SER A 362 20.97 13.53 -3.19
CA SER A 362 20.30 12.37 -3.79
C SER A 362 21.32 11.29 -4.17
N LEU A 363 20.83 10.19 -4.74
CA LEU A 363 21.65 9.06 -5.19
C LEU A 363 22.58 9.40 -6.36
N ASP A 364 22.21 10.35 -7.20
CA ASP A 364 22.97 10.77 -8.38
C ASP A 364 23.78 12.05 -8.16
N GLY A 365 23.93 12.47 -6.89
CA GLY A 365 24.72 13.66 -6.53
C GLY A 365 23.98 14.98 -6.65
N THR A 366 22.72 15.00 -7.08
CA THR A 366 21.86 16.20 -7.05
C THR A 366 21.71 16.69 -5.62
N ARG A 367 21.92 17.99 -5.40
CA ARG A 367 21.91 18.62 -4.09
C ARG A 367 20.67 19.46 -3.89
N THR A 368 20.01 19.27 -2.75
CA THR A 368 18.89 20.09 -2.27
C THR A 368 19.35 20.93 -1.09
N GLN A 369 19.21 22.25 -1.19
CA GLN A 369 19.39 23.18 -0.09
C GLN A 369 18.04 23.85 0.20
N TYR A 370 17.61 23.79 1.45
CA TYR A 370 16.30 24.31 1.88
C TYR A 370 16.46 25.08 3.19
N LEU A 371 15.89 26.28 3.23
CA LEU A 371 15.72 27.11 4.41
C LEU A 371 14.25 27.48 4.50
N TYR A 372 13.67 27.30 5.69
CA TYR A 372 12.40 27.90 6.07
C TYR A 372 12.60 28.57 7.42
N GLU A 373 12.17 29.83 7.54
CA GLU A 373 12.09 30.53 8.82
C GLU A 373 10.71 31.16 8.95
N ASN A 374 10.14 31.09 10.15
CA ASN A 374 8.87 31.73 10.49
C ASN A 374 8.93 32.27 11.92
N ASP A 375 8.62 33.56 12.07
CA ASP A 375 8.53 34.18 13.38
C ASP A 375 7.11 34.03 14.00
N PRO A 376 6.93 34.40 15.28
CA PRO A 376 5.61 34.33 15.93
C PRO A 376 4.54 35.25 15.33
N GLN A 377 4.93 36.29 14.59
CA GLN A 377 4.01 37.19 13.90
C GLN A 377 3.49 36.57 12.59
N GLY A 378 4.19 35.57 12.05
CA GLY A 378 3.87 34.92 10.79
C GLY A 378 4.70 35.43 9.60
N ASN A 379 5.73 36.26 9.86
CA ASN A 379 6.69 36.60 8.83
C ASN A 379 7.53 35.37 8.52
N ARG A 380 7.55 34.97 7.25
CA ARG A 380 8.26 33.77 6.81
C ARG A 380 9.11 34.00 5.57
N ILE A 381 10.19 33.23 5.49
CA ILE A 381 11.10 33.17 4.36
C ILE A 381 11.30 31.70 3.98
N ILE A 382 11.31 31.41 2.69
CA ILE A 382 11.64 30.10 2.14
C ILE A 382 12.69 30.30 1.06
N ASP A 383 13.85 29.67 1.21
CA ASP A 383 14.84 29.55 0.14
C ASP A 383 15.01 28.07 -0.20
N TYR A 384 14.74 27.73 -1.46
CA TYR A 384 14.81 26.36 -1.96
C TYR A 384 15.64 26.32 -3.25
N LYS A 385 16.82 25.72 -3.16
CA LYS A 385 17.76 25.57 -4.26
C LYS A 385 18.04 24.10 -4.56
N ILE A 386 17.99 23.73 -5.83
CA ILE A 386 18.38 22.40 -6.31
C ILE A 386 19.44 22.56 -7.40
N THR A 387 20.55 21.84 -7.27
CA THR A 387 21.62 21.80 -8.27
C THR A 387 21.95 20.37 -8.65
N ASP A 388 22.28 20.12 -9.92
CA ASP A 388 22.80 18.81 -10.33
C ASP A 388 24.19 18.51 -9.74
N GLU A 389 24.72 17.31 -10.03
CA GLU A 389 26.04 16.86 -9.55
C GLU A 389 27.21 17.79 -9.97
N LYS A 390 27.03 18.58 -11.04
CA LYS A 390 28.02 19.52 -11.58
C LYS A 390 27.81 20.94 -11.08
N GLY A 391 26.80 21.17 -10.24
CA GLY A 391 26.45 22.48 -9.69
C GLY A 391 25.56 23.33 -10.60
N LYS A 392 25.03 22.79 -11.71
CA LYS A 392 24.05 23.51 -12.54
C LYS A 392 22.74 23.65 -11.77
N THR A 393 22.25 24.87 -11.64
CA THR A 393 20.95 25.17 -11.02
C THR A 393 19.81 24.53 -11.82
N LEU A 394 19.00 23.72 -11.13
CA LEU A 394 17.74 23.15 -11.61
C LEU A 394 16.52 23.86 -11.01
N LEU A 395 16.65 24.31 -9.76
CA LEU A 395 15.67 25.16 -9.06
C LEU A 395 16.42 26.23 -8.28
N ASN A 396 15.94 27.46 -8.38
CA ASN A 396 16.31 28.56 -7.49
C ASN A 396 15.03 29.32 -7.14
N TYR A 397 14.47 28.98 -6.00
CA TYR A 397 13.18 29.45 -5.53
C TYR A 397 13.40 30.22 -4.22
N SER A 398 12.86 31.43 -4.15
CA SER A 398 12.83 32.23 -2.93
C SER A 398 11.45 32.85 -2.76
N GLN A 399 10.90 32.73 -1.56
CA GLN A 399 9.61 33.29 -1.18
C GLN A 399 9.74 34.04 0.15
N SER A 400 9.08 35.19 0.26
CA SER A 400 8.85 35.85 1.54
C SER A 400 7.37 36.11 1.77
N PHE A 401 6.97 36.21 3.03
CA PHE A 401 5.65 36.64 3.45
C PHE A 401 5.81 37.49 4.70
N GLU A 402 5.18 38.65 4.71
CA GLU A 402 5.24 39.67 5.74
C GLU A 402 3.83 40.01 6.19
N VAL A 403 3.62 40.01 7.50
CA VAL A 403 2.40 40.48 8.14
C VAL A 403 2.59 41.95 8.48
N VAL A 404 1.93 42.83 7.71
CA VAL A 404 1.97 44.29 7.93
C VAL A 404 1.02 44.65 9.07
N ASP A 405 -0.19 44.10 9.03
CA ASP A 405 -1.20 44.16 10.10
C ASP A 405 -2.18 42.98 9.97
N ASP A 406 -3.22 42.93 10.81
CA ASP A 406 -4.19 41.83 10.87
C ASP A 406 -4.94 41.55 9.55
N ASN A 407 -4.98 42.52 8.63
CA ASN A 407 -5.73 42.45 7.38
C ASN A 407 -4.89 42.83 6.15
N HIS A 408 -3.60 43.11 6.32
CA HIS A 408 -2.70 43.51 5.24
C HIS A 408 -1.40 42.70 5.29
N PHE A 409 -1.06 42.10 4.16
CA PHE A 409 0.07 41.20 4.01
C PHE A 409 0.82 41.52 2.73
N ILE A 410 2.13 41.25 2.73
CA ILE A 410 2.97 41.34 1.54
C ILE A 410 3.64 39.99 1.33
N SER A 411 3.57 39.43 0.13
CA SER A 411 4.34 38.25 -0.22
C SER A 411 5.19 38.51 -1.43
N SER A 412 6.35 37.86 -1.50
CA SER A 412 7.18 37.89 -2.70
C SER A 412 7.56 36.49 -3.13
N LYS A 413 7.76 36.31 -4.43
CA LYS A 413 8.22 35.07 -5.04
C LYS A 413 9.15 35.37 -6.20
N ASN A 414 10.39 34.94 -6.09
CA ASN A 414 11.44 35.16 -7.10
C ASN A 414 11.49 36.62 -7.58
N GLY A 415 11.31 37.58 -6.66
CA GLY A 415 11.33 39.01 -6.93
C GLY A 415 9.98 39.65 -7.32
N LYS A 416 8.95 38.88 -7.68
CA LYS A 416 7.60 39.41 -7.88
C LYS A 416 6.92 39.65 -6.54
N VAL A 417 6.25 40.79 -6.37
CA VAL A 417 5.65 41.18 -5.09
C VAL A 417 4.13 41.29 -5.22
N TYR A 418 3.43 40.73 -4.25
CA TYR A 418 1.98 40.73 -4.14
C TYR A 418 1.56 41.38 -2.82
N GLU A 419 0.57 42.25 -2.90
CA GLU A 419 -0.04 42.90 -1.75
C GLU A 419 -1.43 42.32 -1.54
N MET A 420 -1.71 41.81 -0.35
CA MET A 420 -2.96 41.13 -0.03
C MET A 420 -3.69 41.92 1.04
N THR A 421 -4.96 42.24 0.79
CA THR A 421 -5.81 42.96 1.75
C THR A 421 -7.10 42.19 1.98
N VAL A 422 -7.45 41.99 3.24
CA VAL A 422 -8.69 41.35 3.67
C VAL A 422 -9.67 42.41 4.14
N SER A 423 -10.84 42.46 3.51
CA SER A 423 -11.97 43.31 3.90
C SER A 423 -13.08 42.41 4.40
N GLU A 424 -13.19 42.30 5.73
CA GLU A 424 -14.19 41.43 6.38
C GLU A 424 -15.62 41.93 6.14
N ASP A 425 -15.83 43.25 6.16
CA ASP A 425 -17.10 43.91 5.84
C ASP A 425 -17.58 43.60 4.40
N LYS A 426 -16.67 43.69 3.42
CA LYS A 426 -16.96 43.36 2.02
C LYS A 426 -16.81 41.87 1.71
N ASN A 427 -16.42 41.06 2.69
CA ASN A 427 -16.15 39.62 2.53
C ASN A 427 -15.27 39.33 1.31
N THR A 428 -14.20 40.09 1.15
CA THR A 428 -13.31 40.04 -0.01
C THR A 428 -11.85 39.95 0.43
N LEU A 429 -11.08 39.12 -0.26
CA LEU A 429 -9.62 39.14 -0.22
C LEU A 429 -9.13 39.66 -1.57
N THR A 430 -8.43 40.78 -1.57
CA THR A 430 -7.85 41.39 -2.77
C THR A 430 -6.37 41.07 -2.83
N VAL A 431 -5.90 40.56 -3.97
CA VAL A 431 -4.47 40.36 -4.27
C VAL A 431 -4.06 41.29 -5.39
N LYS A 432 -3.14 42.20 -5.12
CA LYS A 432 -2.59 43.14 -6.08
C LYS A 432 -1.17 42.73 -6.46
N ASP A 433 -0.96 42.41 -7.72
CA ASP A 433 0.38 42.25 -8.29
C ASP A 433 1.03 43.64 -8.39
N ARG A 434 2.14 43.86 -7.67
CA ARG A 434 2.78 45.18 -7.63
C ARG A 434 3.47 45.57 -8.92
N ASP A 435 3.85 44.60 -9.76
CA ASP A 435 4.54 44.86 -11.03
C ASP A 435 3.53 45.26 -12.10
N THR A 436 2.45 44.48 -12.24
CA THR A 436 1.42 44.70 -13.28
C THR A 436 0.30 45.64 -12.83
N LYS A 437 0.20 45.91 -11.52
CA LYS A 437 -0.91 46.63 -10.87
C LYS A 437 -2.28 45.96 -11.03
N GLN A 438 -2.33 44.71 -11.50
CA GLN A 438 -3.58 43.97 -11.62
C GLN A 438 -4.08 43.52 -10.26
N GLU A 439 -5.39 43.66 -10.05
CA GLU A 439 -6.07 43.25 -8.82
C GLU A 439 -6.95 42.02 -9.07
N ASN A 440 -6.80 41.03 -8.20
CA ASN A 440 -7.59 39.80 -8.19
C ASN A 440 -8.41 39.77 -6.91
N ASN A 441 -9.74 39.77 -7.04
CA ASN A 441 -10.66 39.79 -5.91
C ASN A 441 -11.27 38.40 -5.70
N LEU A 442 -10.98 37.77 -4.55
CA LEU A 442 -11.59 36.53 -4.10
C LEU A 442 -12.82 36.85 -3.27
N ASN A 443 -13.99 36.36 -3.69
CA ASN A 443 -15.24 36.53 -2.95
C ASN A 443 -15.36 35.45 -1.87
N LEU A 444 -15.10 35.83 -0.62
CA LEU A 444 -15.06 34.92 0.53
C LEU A 444 -16.46 34.35 0.87
N ASN A 445 -17.56 35.02 0.50
CA ASN A 445 -18.91 34.48 0.73
C ASN A 445 -19.26 33.33 -0.22
N LYS A 446 -18.73 33.38 -1.46
CA LYS A 446 -18.95 32.31 -2.44
C LYS A 446 -18.00 31.14 -2.22
N MET A 447 -16.76 31.44 -1.84
CA MET A 447 -15.68 30.48 -1.78
C MET A 447 -15.61 29.69 -0.47
N VAL A 448 -15.92 30.32 0.67
CA VAL A 448 -15.71 29.71 1.99
C VAL A 448 -17.02 29.15 2.54
N LYS A 449 -17.06 27.84 2.82
CA LYS A 449 -18.20 27.16 3.45
C LYS A 449 -17.81 26.47 4.76
N GLY A 450 -18.72 26.47 5.74
CA GLY A 450 -18.49 25.84 7.04
C GLY A 450 -17.74 26.76 8.00
N ASN A 451 -16.64 26.29 8.59
CA ASN A 451 -15.88 27.00 9.62
C ASN A 451 -15.11 28.23 9.07
N ARG A 452 -15.84 29.32 8.84
CA ARG A 452 -15.33 30.54 8.20
C ARG A 452 -14.11 31.15 8.88
N LYS A 453 -14.06 31.15 10.21
CA LYS A 453 -12.96 31.75 10.98
C LYS A 453 -11.64 31.04 10.70
N SER A 454 -11.63 29.71 10.81
CA SER A 454 -10.44 28.89 10.58
C SER A 454 -9.94 29.03 9.14
N MET A 455 -10.87 29.07 8.19
CA MET A 455 -10.55 29.20 6.77
C MET A 455 -10.03 30.60 6.41
N LEU A 456 -10.55 31.65 7.04
CA LEU A 456 -10.01 33.00 6.86
C LEU A 456 -8.60 33.12 7.43
N ASN A 457 -8.37 32.55 8.62
CA ASN A 457 -7.03 32.49 9.22
C ASN A 457 -6.04 31.76 8.31
N LEU A 458 -6.48 30.69 7.65
CA LEU A 458 -5.67 29.98 6.68
C LEU A 458 -5.37 30.84 5.44
N LEU A 459 -6.38 31.45 4.82
CA LEU A 459 -6.21 32.30 3.63
C LEU A 459 -5.27 33.48 3.88
N LYS A 460 -5.31 34.05 5.10
CA LYS A 460 -4.37 35.08 5.57
C LYS A 460 -2.92 34.60 5.63
N LYS A 461 -2.65 33.29 5.55
CA LYS A 461 -1.31 32.70 5.49
C LYS A 461 -0.90 32.32 4.07
N PHE A 462 -1.75 32.43 3.05
CA PHE A 462 -1.37 32.03 1.68
C PHE A 462 -0.53 33.12 0.99
N PRO A 463 0.53 32.75 0.23
CA PRO A 463 1.22 33.73 -0.59
C PRO A 463 0.33 34.16 -1.76
N GLY A 464 0.49 35.41 -2.21
CA GLY A 464 -0.41 36.08 -3.15
C GLY A 464 -0.57 35.36 -4.49
N GLU A 465 0.50 34.77 -5.03
CA GLU A 465 0.41 34.00 -6.28
C GLU A 465 -0.41 32.71 -6.12
N GLU A 466 -0.35 32.06 -4.95
CA GLU A 466 -1.18 30.89 -4.66
C GLU A 466 -2.64 31.30 -4.57
N LEU A 467 -2.95 32.45 -3.96
CA LEU A 467 -4.31 33.01 -3.91
C LEU A 467 -4.84 33.37 -5.31
N ILE A 468 -3.98 33.85 -6.22
CA ILE A 468 -4.36 34.10 -7.61
C ILE A 468 -4.72 32.79 -8.31
N ASN A 469 -3.89 31.75 -8.16
CA ASN A 469 -4.10 30.45 -8.79
C ASN A 469 -5.33 29.71 -8.23
N LEU A 470 -5.61 29.89 -6.94
CA LEU A 470 -6.70 29.24 -6.24
C LEU A 470 -8.06 29.49 -6.91
N LYS A 471 -8.29 30.69 -7.47
CA LYS A 471 -9.56 31.04 -8.15
C LYS A 471 -9.79 30.23 -9.43
N ASP A 472 -8.72 29.78 -10.08
CA ASP A 472 -8.77 29.12 -11.40
C ASP A 472 -8.99 27.61 -11.23
N THR A 473 -8.52 27.05 -10.12
CA THR A 473 -8.50 25.62 -9.85
C THR A 473 -9.54 25.19 -8.81
N THR A 474 -9.97 26.10 -7.93
CA THR A 474 -10.88 25.82 -6.80
C THR A 474 -12.04 26.81 -6.72
N ASN A 475 -13.26 26.29 -6.64
CA ASN A 475 -14.48 27.07 -6.42
C ASN A 475 -14.82 27.24 -4.95
N ILE A 476 -14.63 26.17 -4.16
CA ILE A 476 -15.08 26.08 -2.77
C ILE A 476 -13.93 25.57 -1.92
N LEU A 477 -13.66 26.27 -0.82
CA LEU A 477 -12.99 25.72 0.33
C LEU A 477 -14.09 25.34 1.34
N LYS A 478 -14.03 24.16 1.92
CA LYS A 478 -15.00 23.70 2.92
C LYS A 478 -14.28 23.22 4.17
N GLY A 479 -14.64 23.82 5.31
CA GLY A 479 -14.10 23.39 6.60
C GLY A 479 -14.61 22.01 7.02
N VAL A 480 -13.69 21.12 7.38
CA VAL A 480 -13.97 19.80 7.98
C VAL A 480 -13.38 19.72 9.39
N ASP A 481 -13.73 18.66 10.14
CA ASP A 481 -13.39 18.55 11.56
C ASP A 481 -12.03 17.90 11.80
N LYS A 482 -11.57 17.04 10.89
CA LYS A 482 -10.34 16.25 11.05
C LYS A 482 -9.42 16.36 9.85
N LEU A 483 -8.13 16.14 10.11
CA LEU A 483 -7.08 16.20 9.09
C LEU A 483 -7.26 15.10 8.04
N GLU A 484 -7.67 13.91 8.49
CA GLU A 484 -7.93 12.74 7.63
C GLU A 484 -9.11 12.94 6.67
N ASP A 485 -9.98 13.91 6.93
CA ASP A 485 -11.11 14.28 6.06
C ASP A 485 -10.70 15.33 5.00
N CYS A 486 -9.45 15.80 5.00
CA CYS A 486 -8.96 16.72 3.98
C CYS A 486 -8.84 16.00 2.63
N CYS A 487 -9.42 16.59 1.59
CA CYS A 487 -9.33 16.05 0.24
C CYS A 487 -9.77 17.08 -0.81
N TYR A 488 -9.21 16.97 -2.02
CA TYR A 488 -9.72 17.65 -3.21
C TYR A 488 -10.81 16.83 -3.92
N TRP A 489 -11.91 17.51 -4.27
CA TRP A 489 -13.02 16.99 -5.05
C TRP A 489 -13.03 17.58 -6.47
N PRO A 490 -12.51 16.85 -7.49
CA PRO A 490 -12.43 17.32 -8.87
C PRO A 490 -13.74 17.82 -9.47
N ASP A 491 -14.83 17.07 -9.30
CA ASP A 491 -16.12 17.33 -9.95
C ASP A 491 -16.74 18.66 -9.50
N LYS A 492 -16.48 19.04 -8.25
CA LYS A 492 -17.00 20.26 -7.63
C LYS A 492 -15.98 21.40 -7.62
N LYS A 493 -14.71 21.10 -7.91
CA LYS A 493 -13.56 21.96 -7.61
C LYS A 493 -13.62 22.45 -6.16
N GLU A 494 -13.80 21.52 -5.25
CA GLU A 494 -13.95 21.78 -3.81
C GLU A 494 -12.76 21.19 -3.06
N ILE A 495 -12.19 21.91 -2.10
CA ILE A 495 -11.19 21.36 -1.19
C ILE A 495 -11.79 21.33 0.22
N ASP A 496 -11.85 20.14 0.79
CA ASP A 496 -12.14 19.92 2.21
C ASP A 496 -10.85 20.15 3.02
N ILE A 497 -10.93 21.03 4.03
CA ILE A 497 -9.76 21.57 4.73
C ILE A 497 -9.93 21.72 6.25
N VAL A 498 -8.82 21.61 6.96
CA VAL A 498 -8.65 22.07 8.36
C VAL A 498 -7.69 23.28 8.41
N ASP A 499 -7.51 23.90 9.58
CA ASP A 499 -6.49 24.95 9.79
C ASP A 499 -5.07 24.35 9.93
N ASP A 500 -4.65 23.59 8.91
CA ASP A 500 -3.28 23.10 8.72
C ASP A 500 -2.77 23.57 7.36
N PHE A 501 -1.80 24.48 7.37
CA PHE A 501 -1.32 25.12 6.14
C PHE A 501 -0.71 24.13 5.14
N TYR A 502 -0.02 23.11 5.65
CA TYR A 502 0.64 22.12 4.80
C TYR A 502 -0.35 21.22 4.06
N SER A 503 -1.35 20.65 4.76
CA SER A 503 -2.38 19.83 4.14
C SER A 503 -3.16 20.58 3.07
N VAL A 504 -3.49 21.85 3.30
CA VAL A 504 -4.26 22.59 2.28
C VAL A 504 -3.42 22.90 1.05
N LEU A 505 -2.12 23.16 1.21
CA LEU A 505 -1.22 23.28 0.07
C LEU A 505 -1.06 21.94 -0.67
N HIS A 506 -1.09 20.80 0.03
CA HIS A 506 -1.08 19.48 -0.59
C HIS A 506 -2.31 19.30 -1.48
N GLU A 507 -3.51 19.53 -0.95
CA GLU A 507 -4.76 19.43 -1.73
C GLU A 507 -4.84 20.43 -2.88
N LEU A 508 -4.29 21.64 -2.69
CA LEU A 508 -4.17 22.61 -3.78
C LEU A 508 -3.28 22.08 -4.92
N GLY A 509 -2.28 21.25 -4.62
CA GLY A 509 -1.48 20.59 -5.64
C GLY A 509 -2.30 19.60 -6.49
N HIS A 510 -3.21 18.82 -5.89
CA HIS A 510 -4.18 18.01 -6.66
C HIS A 510 -5.09 18.89 -7.52
N SER A 511 -5.57 20.01 -6.97
CA SER A 511 -6.38 20.98 -7.69
C SER A 511 -5.65 21.56 -8.91
N LYS A 512 -4.36 21.89 -8.78
CA LYS A 512 -3.51 22.37 -9.88
C LYS A 512 -3.22 21.30 -10.93
N ASP A 513 -3.05 20.05 -10.52
CA ASP A 513 -2.92 18.93 -11.44
C ASP A 513 -4.24 18.70 -12.20
N ASN A 514 -5.39 19.02 -11.60
CA ASN A 514 -6.69 18.78 -12.21
C ASN A 514 -7.20 19.97 -13.06
N LYS A 515 -6.89 19.96 -14.36
CA LYS A 515 -7.48 20.90 -15.32
C LYS A 515 -8.61 20.23 -16.11
N ASN A 516 -9.85 20.60 -15.79
CA ASN A 516 -11.08 20.07 -16.41
C ASN A 516 -11.16 18.52 -16.37
N GLY A 517 -10.83 17.92 -15.23
CA GLY A 517 -10.86 16.46 -15.06
C GLY A 517 -9.64 15.72 -15.62
N ASN A 518 -8.61 16.43 -16.10
CA ASN A 518 -7.36 15.85 -16.56
C ASN A 518 -6.20 16.20 -15.63
N SER A 519 -5.45 15.19 -15.19
CA SER A 519 -4.20 15.29 -14.43
C SER A 519 -3.05 15.80 -15.33
N VAL A 520 -2.97 17.11 -15.55
CA VAL A 520 -2.12 17.73 -16.58
C VAL A 520 -0.61 17.62 -16.27
N LEU A 521 -0.20 17.77 -15.01
CA LEU A 521 1.20 17.60 -14.60
C LEU A 521 1.55 16.12 -14.55
N THR A 522 0.68 15.29 -13.96
CA THR A 522 0.89 13.83 -13.88
C THR A 522 1.00 13.18 -15.26
N ARG A 523 0.34 13.73 -16.29
CA ARG A 523 0.42 13.28 -17.69
C ARG A 523 1.52 13.93 -18.52
N THR A 524 2.29 14.86 -17.96
CA THR A 524 3.40 15.50 -18.68
C THR A 524 4.56 14.53 -18.81
N GLU A 525 4.94 14.19 -20.05
CA GLU A 525 5.97 13.17 -20.31
C GLU A 525 7.32 13.47 -19.64
N ASP A 526 7.76 14.73 -19.65
CA ASP A 526 9.05 15.09 -19.06
C ASP A 526 9.05 14.92 -17.53
N ILE A 527 7.91 15.19 -16.87
CA ILE A 527 7.74 14.95 -15.43
C ILE A 527 7.80 13.44 -15.18
N GLN A 528 7.04 12.65 -15.95
CA GLN A 528 7.03 11.18 -15.82
C GLN A 528 8.43 10.58 -16.00
N LYS A 529 9.17 11.01 -17.04
CA LYS A 529 10.53 10.51 -17.31
C LYS A 529 11.50 10.78 -16.15
N VAL A 530 11.44 11.97 -15.56
CA VAL A 530 12.31 12.33 -14.42
C VAL A 530 11.90 11.55 -13.16
N TYR A 531 10.61 11.51 -12.86
CA TYR A 531 10.07 10.78 -11.71
C TYR A 531 10.36 9.27 -11.81
N ASP A 532 10.08 8.63 -12.94
CA ASP A 532 10.28 7.20 -13.13
C ASP A 532 11.77 6.83 -12.98
N LYS A 533 12.68 7.72 -13.41
CA LYS A 533 14.12 7.55 -13.22
C LYS A 533 14.54 7.66 -11.75
N GLU A 534 14.06 8.67 -11.03
CA GLU A 534 14.37 8.85 -9.60
C GLU A 534 13.75 7.72 -8.76
N ARG A 535 12.52 7.30 -9.06
CA ARG A 535 11.84 6.15 -8.45
C ARG A 535 12.60 4.86 -8.66
N ALA A 536 13.00 4.56 -9.90
CA ALA A 536 13.76 3.35 -10.20
C ALA A 536 15.13 3.34 -9.49
N ALA A 537 15.81 4.49 -9.43
CA ALA A 537 17.06 4.63 -8.68
C ALA A 537 16.85 4.42 -7.17
N PHE A 538 15.78 5.00 -6.61
CA PHE A 538 15.41 4.84 -5.21
C PHE A 538 15.11 3.38 -4.87
N ASN A 539 14.23 2.72 -5.64
CA ASN A 539 13.88 1.32 -5.44
C ASN A 539 15.14 0.43 -5.51
N LYS A 540 16.06 0.71 -6.43
CA LYS A 540 17.32 -0.06 -6.52
C LYS A 540 18.23 0.12 -5.30
N ALA A 541 18.27 1.32 -4.72
CA ALA A 541 19.22 1.69 -3.66
C ALA A 541 18.74 1.37 -2.24
N PHE A 542 17.45 1.15 -2.04
CA PHE A 542 16.86 1.03 -0.70
C PHE A 542 16.03 -0.25 -0.50
N PRO A 543 16.07 -0.86 0.69
CA PRO A 543 15.20 -1.97 1.09
C PRO A 543 13.83 -1.47 1.59
N ASN A 544 12.91 -2.39 1.90
CA ASN A 544 11.54 -2.06 2.29
C ASN A 544 11.47 -1.15 3.53
N ALA A 545 12.38 -1.30 4.50
CA ALA A 545 12.42 -0.38 5.63
C ALA A 545 12.49 1.11 5.25
N GLN A 546 13.13 1.46 4.13
CA GLN A 546 13.16 2.84 3.63
C GLN A 546 12.10 3.10 2.55
N ARG A 547 11.72 2.09 1.76
CA ARG A 547 10.65 2.24 0.77
C ARG A 547 9.29 2.49 1.42
N ASP A 548 9.02 1.84 2.55
CA ASP A 548 7.78 2.02 3.31
C ASP A 548 7.62 3.46 3.83
N HIS A 549 8.72 4.18 4.10
CA HIS A 549 8.64 5.60 4.48
C HIS A 549 8.10 6.50 3.38
N ILE A 550 8.17 6.07 2.12
CA ILE A 550 7.81 6.89 0.95
C ILE A 550 6.86 6.12 0.01
N ASN A 551 6.25 5.03 0.47
CA ASN A 551 5.43 4.14 -0.35
C ASN A 551 4.32 4.90 -1.09
N TYR A 552 3.74 5.90 -0.43
CA TYR A 552 2.74 6.83 -0.97
C TYR A 552 3.13 7.41 -2.33
N PHE A 553 4.41 7.65 -2.58
CA PHE A 553 4.90 8.17 -3.85
C PHE A 553 5.47 7.11 -4.79
N ILE A 554 5.75 5.88 -4.36
CA ILE A 554 6.53 4.91 -5.17
C ILE A 554 5.84 3.56 -5.42
N ASP A 555 4.73 3.28 -4.74
CA ASP A 555 3.90 2.10 -4.98
C ASP A 555 3.25 2.16 -6.38
N VAL A 556 3.27 1.06 -7.11
CA VAL A 556 2.70 0.97 -8.47
C VAL A 556 1.45 0.10 -8.60
N GLU A 557 1.03 -0.57 -7.52
CA GLU A 557 -0.11 -1.48 -7.52
C GLU A 557 -1.33 -0.94 -6.74
N GLU A 558 -1.12 -0.26 -5.60
CA GLU A 558 -2.19 -0.03 -4.61
C GLU A 558 -2.82 1.38 -4.61
N HIS A 559 -2.42 2.27 -5.53
CA HIS A 559 -2.94 3.64 -5.54
C HIS A 559 -4.28 3.80 -6.27
N TYR A 560 -5.15 4.70 -5.80
CA TYR A 560 -6.50 4.93 -6.35
C TYR A 560 -6.51 5.33 -7.85
N SER A 561 -5.43 5.94 -8.35
CA SER A 561 -5.22 6.30 -9.76
C SER A 561 -4.35 5.29 -10.53
N GLY A 562 -4.22 4.05 -10.01
CA GLY A 562 -3.38 3.01 -10.58
C GLY A 562 -1.89 3.36 -10.54
N SER A 563 -1.13 2.94 -11.56
CA SER A 563 0.34 3.07 -11.62
C SER A 563 0.87 4.51 -11.62
N ARG A 564 -0.01 5.51 -11.70
CA ARG A 564 0.31 6.94 -11.67
C ARG A 564 -0.17 7.67 -10.41
N GLY A 565 -0.87 7.00 -9.50
CA GLY A 565 -1.30 7.63 -8.25
C GLY A 565 -0.15 8.16 -7.41
N GLY A 566 0.96 7.41 -7.27
CA GLY A 566 2.14 7.92 -6.56
C GLY A 566 2.76 9.18 -7.18
N LEU A 567 2.61 9.41 -8.49
CA LEU A 567 3.05 10.64 -9.14
C LEU A 567 2.09 11.80 -8.87
N GLU A 568 0.78 11.55 -8.85
CA GLU A 568 -0.25 12.53 -8.47
C GLU A 568 0.01 13.07 -7.06
N GLU A 569 0.32 12.18 -6.12
CA GLU A 569 0.72 12.54 -4.77
C GLU A 569 2.05 13.27 -4.69
N THR A 570 2.99 12.90 -5.56
CA THR A 570 4.26 13.62 -5.67
C THR A 570 4.04 15.05 -6.13
N VAL A 571 3.08 15.32 -7.03
CA VAL A 571 2.69 16.68 -7.43
C VAL A 571 2.13 17.46 -6.23
N ALA A 572 1.19 16.85 -5.51
CA ALA A 572 0.54 17.44 -4.35
C ALA A 572 1.54 17.83 -3.25
N GLU A 573 2.36 16.88 -2.82
CA GLU A 573 3.37 17.09 -1.79
C GLU A 573 4.46 18.08 -2.25
N SER A 574 4.85 18.07 -3.54
CA SER A 574 5.79 19.05 -4.07
C SER A 574 5.24 20.48 -4.01
N ASN A 575 3.94 20.69 -4.28
CA ASN A 575 3.30 21.98 -4.12
C ASN A 575 3.37 22.48 -2.66
N ALA A 576 3.11 21.58 -1.70
CA ALA A 576 3.22 21.90 -0.28
C ALA A 576 4.66 22.23 0.15
N LEU A 577 5.64 21.43 -0.28
CA LEU A 577 7.05 21.60 0.09
C LEU A 577 7.73 22.83 -0.52
N LEU A 578 7.21 23.33 -1.64
CA LEU A 578 7.66 24.59 -2.22
C LEU A 578 7.13 25.81 -1.45
N ASN A 579 5.98 25.67 -0.79
CA ASN A 579 5.28 26.77 -0.09
C ASN A 579 5.40 26.72 1.44
N SER A 580 5.83 25.60 2.03
CA SER A 580 6.01 25.38 3.46
C SER A 580 6.92 24.18 3.74
N TYR A 581 7.21 23.92 5.01
CA TYR A 581 7.71 22.61 5.48
C TYR A 581 6.54 21.74 5.96
N ASN A 582 6.76 20.43 6.07
CA ASN A 582 5.79 19.50 6.64
C ASN A 582 5.62 19.73 8.15
N THR A 583 4.38 19.95 8.60
CA THR A 583 3.98 20.20 9.99
C THR A 583 3.42 18.96 10.73
N GLN A 584 3.44 17.80 10.09
CA GLN A 584 2.77 16.56 10.51
C GLN A 584 3.80 15.44 10.74
N ASN A 585 3.70 14.74 11.88
CA ASN A 585 4.74 13.79 12.32
C ASN A 585 4.62 12.42 11.62
N ASP A 586 3.39 11.98 11.41
CA ASP A 586 2.96 10.74 10.76
C ASP A 586 3.45 10.64 9.32
N ILE A 587 3.51 11.78 8.62
CA ILE A 587 4.01 11.86 7.24
C ILE A 587 5.39 12.53 7.13
N ALA A 588 6.06 12.85 8.24
CA ALA A 588 7.34 13.57 8.21
C ALA A 588 8.43 12.83 7.40
N ALA A 589 8.45 11.50 7.47
CA ALA A 589 9.46 10.69 6.81
C ALA A 589 9.27 10.71 5.29
N ARG A 590 8.02 10.63 4.78
CA ARG A 590 7.76 10.64 3.34
C ARG A 590 8.23 11.95 2.70
N SER A 591 7.92 13.10 3.31
CA SER A 591 8.28 14.41 2.76
C SER A 591 9.80 14.64 2.81
N GLN A 592 10.46 14.17 3.87
CA GLN A 592 11.91 14.20 4.00
C GLN A 592 12.59 13.39 2.88
N TYR A 593 12.16 12.16 2.66
CA TYR A 593 12.72 11.31 1.61
C TYR A 593 12.40 11.86 0.21
N LEU A 594 11.22 12.47 0.01
CA LEU A 594 10.84 13.07 -1.26
C LEU A 594 11.78 14.23 -1.62
N GLN A 595 12.00 15.19 -0.71
CA GLN A 595 12.91 16.31 -0.96
C GLN A 595 14.38 15.87 -1.19
N GLN A 596 14.79 14.75 -0.59
CA GLN A 596 16.16 14.24 -0.71
C GLN A 596 16.38 13.44 -1.99
N TYR A 597 15.45 12.56 -2.36
CA TYR A 597 15.65 11.55 -3.39
C TYR A 597 14.87 11.78 -4.68
N PHE A 598 13.91 12.71 -4.69
CA PHE A 598 13.19 13.14 -5.88
C PHE A 598 13.40 14.64 -6.24
N PRO A 599 14.60 15.22 -6.06
CA PRO A 599 14.79 16.66 -6.24
C PRO A 599 14.64 17.12 -7.69
N LYS A 600 14.98 16.29 -8.69
CA LYS A 600 14.79 16.68 -10.09
C LYS A 600 13.32 16.68 -10.46
N THR A 601 12.54 15.76 -9.89
CA THR A 601 11.08 15.75 -10.05
C THR A 601 10.47 17.03 -9.48
N ILE A 602 10.82 17.41 -8.24
CA ILE A 602 10.35 18.66 -7.62
C ILE A 602 10.73 19.87 -8.47
N ALA A 603 12.01 19.95 -8.90
CA ALA A 603 12.47 21.03 -9.77
C ALA A 603 11.64 21.11 -11.06
N LYS A 604 11.39 19.96 -11.71
CA LYS A 604 10.64 19.92 -12.97
C LYS A 604 9.17 20.30 -12.77
N MET A 605 8.52 19.85 -11.70
CA MET A 605 7.14 20.21 -11.36
C MET A 605 6.99 21.71 -11.07
N SER A 606 7.99 22.33 -10.44
CA SER A 606 7.98 23.77 -10.15
C SER A 606 7.88 24.66 -11.39
N GLU A 607 8.31 24.16 -12.57
CA GLU A 607 8.16 24.85 -13.85
C GLU A 607 6.70 24.98 -14.30
N TYR A 608 5.77 24.26 -13.67
CA TYR A 608 4.35 24.19 -14.04
C TYR A 608 3.41 24.62 -12.91
N LEU A 609 3.74 24.32 -11.64
CA LEU A 609 2.87 24.60 -10.48
C LEU A 609 2.56 26.09 -10.24
N PHE A 610 3.33 26.99 -10.85
CA PHE A 610 3.24 28.44 -10.62
C PHE A 610 3.14 29.25 -11.92
N LYS A 611 2.74 28.61 -13.02
CA LYS A 611 2.37 29.25 -14.28
C LYS A 611 0.86 29.32 -14.39
#